data_AF-A0A6N7NXU7-F1
#
_entry.id   AF-A0A6N7NXU7-F1
#
_cell.length_a   1.000
_cell.length_b   1.000
_cell.length_c   1.000
_cell.angle_alpha   90.00
_cell.angle_beta   90.00
_cell.angle_gamma   90.00
#
_symmetry.space_group_name_H-M   'P 1'
#
loop_
_entity.id
_entity.type
_entity.pdbx_description
1 polymer ?
#
loop_
_entity_poly.entity_id
_entity_poly.type
_entity_poly.pdbx_seq_one_letter_code
_entity_poly.pdbx_strand_id
1 'polypeptide(L)'
;MRKPRWLSWTGIALCALYLALTTWLVLDARSNSDPKSAYILMQLPVMLQTAALNVIGVGRWLSGMTWITVYLLVIPPTLGVLYVLGAMLGSVLEQ
;
A
#
# COMPACT_ATOMS: atom_id res chain seq x y z
N MET A 1 1.54 5.65 -35.71
CA MET A 1 0.74 6.06 -34.53
C MET A 1 0.89 4.99 -33.46
N ARG A 2 1.74 5.19 -32.44
CA ARG A 2 1.79 4.27 -31.28
C ARG A 2 0.50 4.47 -30.49
N LYS A 3 -0.34 3.44 -30.38
CA LYS A 3 -1.55 3.49 -29.55
C LYS A 3 -1.10 3.86 -28.13
N PRO A 4 -1.65 4.92 -27.50
CA PRO A 4 -1.36 5.16 -26.10
C PRO A 4 -1.77 3.90 -25.35
N ARG A 5 -0.81 3.24 -24.69
CA ARG A 5 -1.13 2.17 -23.75
C ARG A 5 -1.74 2.88 -22.54
N TRP A 6 -3.05 3.09 -22.57
CA TRP A 6 -3.81 3.71 -21.48
C TRP A 6 -3.61 2.99 -20.13
N LEU A 7 -3.17 1.72 -20.19
CA LEU A 7 -2.98 0.87 -19.04
C LEU A 7 -1.52 0.42 -18.91
N SER A 8 -0.89 0.81 -17.80
CA SER A 8 0.46 0.35 -17.45
C SER A 8 0.39 -1.01 -16.76
N TRP A 9 0.85 -2.04 -17.45
CA TRP A 9 0.97 -3.39 -16.91
C TRP A 9 1.95 -3.46 -15.73
N THR A 10 3.05 -2.70 -15.78
CA THR A 10 4.02 -2.59 -14.67
C THR A 10 3.40 -1.90 -13.46
N GLY A 11 2.61 -0.84 -13.65
CA GLY A 11 1.83 -0.19 -12.59
C GLY A 11 0.82 -1.13 -11.93
N ILE A 12 0.07 -1.90 -12.73
CA ILE A 12 -0.85 -2.92 -12.23
C ILE A 12 -0.10 -4.00 -11.45
N ALA A 13 1.04 -4.49 -11.96
CA ALA A 13 1.82 -5.52 -11.29
C ALA A 13 2.30 -5.07 -9.91
N LEU A 14 2.78 -3.83 -9.77
CA LEU A 14 3.18 -3.28 -8.46
C LEU A 14 1.98 -3.14 -7.51
N CYS A 15 0.84 -2.68 -8.00
CA CYS A 15 -0.39 -2.58 -7.20
C CYS A 15 -0.85 -3.96 -6.71
N ALA A 16 -0.88 -4.95 -7.61
CA ALA A 16 -1.28 -6.31 -7.31
C ALA A 16 -0.33 -6.96 -6.29
N LEU A 17 0.99 -6.77 -6.45
CA LEU A 17 1.99 -7.25 -5.52
C LEU A 17 1.80 -6.64 -4.12
N TYR A 18 1.58 -5.33 -4.03
CA TYR A 18 1.32 -4.65 -2.76
C TYR A 18 0.07 -5.21 -2.06
N LEU A 19 -1.03 -5.39 -2.80
CA LEU A 19 -2.26 -5.96 -2.25
C LEU A 19 -2.08 -7.42 -1.81
N ALA A 20 -1.36 -8.23 -2.58
CA ALA A 20 -1.08 -9.61 -2.24
C ALA A 20 -0.27 -9.71 -0.93
N LEU A 21 0.80 -8.94 -0.80
CA LEU A 21 1.61 -8.88 0.42
C LEU A 21 0.81 -8.35 1.62
N THR A 22 0.02 -7.31 1.42
CA THR A 22 -0.86 -6.75 2.47
C THR A 22 -1.85 -7.80 2.96
N THR A 23 -2.50 -8.51 2.03
CA THR A 23 -3.45 -9.57 2.37
C THR A 23 -2.78 -10.71 3.12
N TRP A 24 -1.60 -11.15 2.65
CA TRP A 24 -0.81 -12.18 3.31
C TRP A 24 -0.47 -11.80 4.75
N LEU A 25 0.04 -10.59 4.98
CA LEU A 25 0.39 -10.09 6.32
C LEU A 25 -0.83 -9.99 7.24
N VAL A 26 -1.98 -9.55 6.71
CA VAL A 26 -3.22 -9.47 7.50
C VAL A 26 -3.72 -10.88 7.87
N LEU A 27 -3.67 -11.84 6.95
CA LEU A 27 -4.05 -13.23 7.24
C LEU A 27 -3.14 -13.86 8.28
N ASP A 28 -1.83 -13.68 8.15
CA ASP A 28 -0.84 -14.17 9.11
C ASP A 28 -1.05 -13.54 10.50
N ALA A 29 -1.29 -12.23 10.55
CA ALA A 29 -1.60 -11.52 11.79
C ALA A 29 -2.84 -12.09 12.51
N ARG A 30 -3.86 -12.51 11.77
CA ARG A 30 -5.09 -13.12 12.33
C ARG A 30 -4.86 -14.52 12.86
N SER A 31 -3.88 -15.25 12.32
CA SER A 31 -3.53 -16.59 12.77
C SER A 31 -2.55 -16.59 13.96
N ASN A 32 -2.01 -15.43 14.31
CA ASN A 32 -1.01 -15.30 15.35
C ASN A 32 -1.65 -15.23 16.75
N SER A 33 -1.15 -16.04 17.69
CA SER A 33 -1.66 -16.09 19.06
C SER A 33 -1.08 -14.98 19.95
N ASP A 34 0.08 -14.43 19.58
CA ASP A 34 0.70 -13.30 20.29
C ASP A 34 0.12 -11.96 19.81
N PRO A 35 -0.56 -11.18 20.68
CA PRO A 35 -1.19 -9.92 20.30
C PRO A 35 -0.21 -8.87 19.77
N LYS A 36 1.03 -8.89 20.28
CA LYS A 36 2.07 -7.92 19.87
C LYS A 36 2.54 -8.19 18.45
N SER A 37 2.83 -9.44 18.13
CA SER A 37 3.23 -9.87 16.79
C SER A 37 2.10 -9.61 15.78
N ALA A 38 0.86 -9.92 16.13
CA ALA A 38 -0.31 -9.60 15.30
C ALA A 38 -0.41 -8.09 14.99
N TYR A 39 -0.20 -7.24 15.99
CA TYR A 39 -0.21 -5.79 15.82
C TYR A 39 0.88 -5.31 14.85
N ILE A 40 2.12 -5.80 15.01
CA ILE A 40 3.24 -5.44 14.13
C ILE A 40 2.96 -5.86 12.69
N LEU A 41 2.46 -7.07 12.48
CA LEU A 41 2.12 -7.60 11.15
C LEU A 41 1.02 -6.76 10.46
N MET A 42 0.00 -6.31 11.20
CA MET A 42 -1.01 -5.39 10.66
C MET A 42 -0.45 -3.98 10.37
N GLN A 43 0.54 -3.54 11.13
CA GLN A 43 1.14 -2.22 10.91
C GLN A 43 2.04 -2.18 9.66
N LEU A 44 2.79 -3.26 9.38
CA LEU A 44 3.81 -3.31 8.33
C LEU A 44 3.37 -2.78 6.95
N PRO A 45 2.22 -3.17 6.38
CA PRO A 45 1.81 -2.73 5.04
C PRO A 45 1.56 -1.22 4.91
N VAL A 46 1.26 -0.57 6.02
CA VAL A 46 0.86 0.85 6.09
C VAL A 46 1.80 1.70 6.95
N MET A 47 2.85 1.11 7.54
CA MET A 47 3.71 1.81 8.49
C MET A 47 4.43 2.99 7.86
N LEU A 48 4.96 2.83 6.65
CA LEU A 48 5.68 3.90 5.96
C LEU A 48 4.74 5.07 5.61
N GLN A 49 3.54 4.74 5.16
CA GLN A 49 2.52 5.70 4.77
C GLN A 49 1.98 6.46 5.97
N THR A 50 1.71 5.76 7.08
CA THR A 50 1.27 6.38 8.33
C THR A 50 2.37 7.24 8.94
N ALA A 51 3.64 6.84 8.84
CA ALA A 51 4.78 7.68 9.23
C ALA A 51 4.87 8.95 8.37
N ALA A 52 4.70 8.84 7.05
CA ALA A 52 4.66 10.01 6.16
C ALA A 52 3.50 10.96 6.51
N LEU A 53 2.30 10.41 6.79
CA LEU A 53 1.15 11.19 7.25
C LEU A 53 1.42 11.90 8.58
N ASN A 54 2.19 11.27 9.48
CA ASN A 54 2.59 11.88 10.74
C ASN A 54 3.54 13.07 10.53
N VAL A 55 4.48 12.97 9.58
CA VAL A 55 5.40 14.07 9.25
C VAL A 55 4.65 15.30 8.74
N ILE A 56 3.58 15.11 7.96
CA ILE A 56 2.76 16.23 7.46
C ILE A 56 1.65 16.66 8.46
N GLY A 57 1.69 16.19 9.70
CA GLY A 57 0.77 16.60 10.77
C GLY A 57 -0.60 15.93 10.77
N VAL A 58 -0.85 14.98 9.87
CA VAL A 58 -2.15 14.29 9.73
C VAL A 58 -2.17 12.95 10.50
N GLY A 59 -1.02 12.47 10.99
CA GLY A 59 -0.90 11.18 11.68
C GLY A 59 -1.78 11.03 12.93
N ARG A 60 -2.03 12.12 13.67
CA ARG A 60 -2.95 12.11 14.82
C ARG A 60 -4.39 11.73 14.46
N TRP A 61 -4.80 12.01 13.22
CA TRP A 61 -6.15 11.72 12.74
C TRP A 61 -6.39 10.21 12.62
N LEU A 62 -5.34 9.42 12.38
CA LEU A 62 -5.42 7.96 12.31
C LEU A 62 -5.35 7.28 13.69
N SER A 63 -5.00 8.03 14.74
CA SER A 63 -4.87 7.48 16.09
C SER A 63 -6.23 7.06 16.64
N GLY A 64 -6.32 5.83 17.16
CA GLY A 64 -7.56 5.28 17.72
C GLY A 64 -8.55 4.73 16.68
N MET A 65 -8.24 4.83 15.38
CA MET A 65 -9.04 4.20 14.33
C MET A 65 -8.82 2.69 14.29
N THR A 66 -9.83 1.95 13.83
CA THR A 66 -9.66 0.51 13.56
C THR A 66 -8.73 0.28 12.37
N TRP A 67 -8.04 -0.86 12.34
CA TRP A 67 -7.18 -1.24 11.21
C TRP A 67 -7.90 -1.22 9.86
N ILE A 68 -9.17 -1.62 9.83
CA ILE A 68 -9.99 -1.59 8.61
C ILE A 68 -10.11 -0.15 8.08
N THR A 69 -10.41 0.80 8.97
CA THR A 69 -10.51 2.23 8.62
C THR A 69 -9.17 2.76 8.11
N VAL A 70 -8.07 2.44 8.79
CA VAL A 70 -6.72 2.85 8.36
C VAL A 70 -6.41 2.30 6.97
N TYR A 71 -6.68 1.03 6.70
CA TYR A 71 -6.48 0.42 5.39
C TYR A 71 -7.30 1.09 4.30
N LEU A 72 -8.59 1.37 4.55
CA LEU A 72 -9.46 2.04 3.57
C LEU A 72 -8.99 3.45 3.23
N LEU A 73 -8.37 4.16 4.17
CA LEU A 73 -7.86 5.52 3.94
C LEU A 73 -6.48 5.51 3.27
N VAL A 74 -5.61 4.57 3.64
CA VAL A 74 -4.19 4.58 3.24
C VAL A 74 -3.93 3.77 1.97
N ILE A 75 -4.62 2.66 1.74
CA ILE A 75 -4.37 1.78 0.59
C ILE A 75 -4.72 2.48 -0.74
N PRO A 76 -5.90 3.11 -0.94
CA PRO A 76 -6.23 3.74 -2.21
C PRO A 76 -5.23 4.80 -2.71
N PRO A 77 -4.78 5.77 -1.88
CA PRO A 77 -3.76 6.72 -2.34
C PRO A 77 -2.42 6.03 -2.59
N THR A 78 -2.07 5.00 -1.81
CA THR A 78 -0.85 4.19 -2.05
C THR A 78 -0.89 3.50 -3.41
N LEU A 79 -2.02 2.89 -3.77
CA LEU A 79 -2.21 2.27 -5.09
C LEU A 79 -2.07 3.29 -6.23
N GLY A 80 -2.63 4.49 -6.05
CA GLY A 80 -2.45 5.58 -7.02
C GLY A 80 -0.97 5.91 -7.24
N VAL A 81 -0.20 6.08 -6.16
CA VAL A 81 1.24 6.34 -6.23
C VAL A 81 1.99 5.18 -6.87
N LEU A 82 1.74 3.94 -6.46
CA LEU A 82 2.40 2.75 -7.01
C LEU A 82 2.11 2.56 -8.50
N TYR A 83 0.88 2.83 -8.93
CA TYR A 83 0.51 2.75 -10.33
C TYR A 83 1.31 3.77 -11.17
N VAL A 84 1.38 5.02 -10.71
CA VAL A 84 2.14 6.08 -11.38
C VAL A 84 3.63 5.72 -11.43
N LEU A 85 4.21 5.27 -10.33
CA LEU A 85 5.61 4.85 -10.28
C LEU A 85 5.89 3.66 -11.21
N GLY A 86 5.01 2.66 -11.23
CA GLY A 86 5.15 1.53 -12.13
C GLY A 86 4.97 1.92 -13.59
N ALA A 87 4.09 2.88 -13.90
CA ALA A 87 3.95 3.44 -15.24
C ALA A 87 5.21 4.18 -15.70
N MET A 88 5.80 4.99 -14.83
CA MET A 88 7.09 5.65 -15.09
C MET A 88 8.19 4.63 -15.31
N LEU A 89 8.29 3.62 -14.44
CA LEU A 89 9.30 2.56 -14.57
C LEU A 89 9.15 1.80 -15.89
N GLY A 90 7.92 1.42 -16.26
CA GLY A 90 7.65 0.77 -17.54
C GLY A 90 8.06 1.63 -18.73
N SER A 91 7.85 2.95 -18.65
CA SER A 91 8.27 3.86 -19.71
C SER A 91 9.80 3.99 -19.84
N VAL A 92 10.55 3.86 -18.75
CA VAL A 92 12.03 3.88 -18.75
C VAL A 92 12.61 2.56 -19.24
N LEU A 93 11.98 1.43 -18.90
CA LEU A 93 12.42 0.10 -19.35
C LEU A 93 12.15 -0.17 -20.84
N GLU A 94 11.17 0.53 -21.42
CA GLU A 94 10.83 0.46 -22.85
C GLU A 94 11.62 1.47 -23.71
N GLN A 95 12.55 2.24 -23.12
CA GLN A 95 13.50 3.13 -23.82
C GLN A 95 14.74 2.35 -24.28
#